data_AF-R8NEX8-F1
#
_entry.id   AF-R8NEX8-F1
#
_cell.length_a   1.000
_cell.length_b   1.000
_cell.length_c   1.000
_cell.angle_alpha   90.00
_cell.angle_beta   90.00
_cell.angle_gamma   90.00
#
_symmetry.space_group_name_H-M   'P 1'
#
loop_
_entity.id
_entity.type
_entity.pdbx_description
1 polymer ?
#
loop_
_entity_poly.entity_id
_entity_poly.type
_entity_poly.pdbx_seq_one_letter_code
_entity_poly.pdbx_strand_id
1 'polypeptide(L)'
;MAHVSTEDAMKARNIDLISYLEAKGETFKKEGNYYRHTEHDSLIVKGNQYAWNSRGEKGYGAISFAMMYYEMTFPQAVLDINKGDYKEFDRSKAEEERKKEQQPFSYPKHLEVPKQTEIKQYLIDERKIDPRLVNWLIKKDLIVQDKKNNVVFKWREEGGKGQVIGMNRQGTVKMENKRGSFKQIVPNYEKINAGFTVDVGKPDKIYFYEDPIDMLSHWSIKQNNIQNARLVSMHGLKSKTVIQSLMDAKKEGHDIKEVIMAVDNDKAGKDFIQTMKCFVDLKENIPTNEKDWNDVRKKQVSEQQAKETAQLQRTGEAIKILIRQIKIKCINYK
;
A
#
# COMPACT_ATOMS: atom_id res chain seq x y z
N MET A 1 36.35 29.92 -11.18
CA MET A 1 35.07 29.19 -11.19
C MET A 1 34.40 29.44 -12.52
N ALA A 2 33.84 28.42 -13.17
CA ALA A 2 33.05 28.64 -14.38
C ALA A 2 31.86 29.54 -14.05
N HIS A 3 31.70 30.64 -14.79
CA HIS A 3 30.58 31.57 -14.65
C HIS A 3 29.61 31.29 -15.79
N VAL A 4 28.32 31.14 -15.48
CA VAL A 4 27.25 30.94 -16.48
C VAL A 4 26.38 32.16 -16.53
N SER A 5 26.00 32.59 -17.74
CA SER A 5 25.10 33.72 -17.90
C SER A 5 23.68 33.36 -17.46
N THR A 6 22.87 34.38 -17.15
CA THR A 6 21.45 34.15 -16.86
C THR A 6 20.72 33.54 -18.05
N GLU A 7 21.10 33.92 -19.27
CA GLU A 7 20.54 33.38 -20.51
C GLU A 7 20.86 31.89 -20.68
N ASP A 8 22.12 31.50 -20.45
CA ASP A 8 22.54 30.09 -20.49
C ASP A 8 21.77 29.24 -19.48
N ALA A 9 21.59 29.76 -18.26
CA ALA A 9 20.83 29.08 -17.23
C ALA A 9 19.34 28.97 -17.59
N MET A 10 18.75 29.99 -18.23
CA MET A 10 17.36 29.95 -18.68
C MET A 10 17.16 28.93 -19.81
N LYS A 11 18.09 28.86 -20.76
CA LYS A 11 18.07 27.85 -21.84
C LYS A 11 18.11 26.43 -21.27
N ALA A 12 19.11 26.15 -20.43
CA ALA A 12 19.26 24.83 -19.81
C ALA A 12 18.04 24.44 -18.94
N ARG A 13 17.36 25.41 -18.32
CA ARG A 13 16.16 25.17 -17.50
C ARG A 13 14.95 24.71 -18.31
N ASN A 14 14.92 25.00 -19.61
CA ASN A 14 13.81 24.63 -20.49
C ASN A 14 14.00 23.29 -21.18
N ILE A 15 15.12 22.59 -20.94
CA ILE A 15 15.37 21.29 -21.56
C ILE A 15 14.51 20.19 -20.92
N ASP A 16 14.01 19.29 -21.77
CA ASP A 16 13.35 18.05 -21.37
C ASP A 16 14.37 17.09 -20.74
N LEU A 17 14.10 16.70 -19.50
CA LEU A 17 14.98 15.84 -18.72
C LEU A 17 15.22 14.49 -19.39
N ILE A 18 14.19 13.84 -19.95
CA ILE A 18 14.37 12.54 -20.62
C ILE A 18 15.25 12.70 -21.85
N SER A 19 15.00 13.71 -22.68
CA SER A 19 15.83 14.00 -23.85
C SER A 19 17.31 14.22 -23.49
N TYR A 20 17.59 14.91 -22.39
CA TYR A 20 18.95 15.10 -21.89
C TYR A 20 19.59 13.78 -21.46
N LEU A 21 18.88 12.98 -20.66
CA LEU A 21 19.42 11.73 -20.09
C LEU A 21 19.61 10.63 -21.14
N GLU A 22 18.67 10.50 -22.08
CA GLU A 22 18.81 9.56 -23.20
C GLU A 22 20.05 9.88 -24.05
N ALA A 23 20.34 11.16 -24.28
CA ALA A 23 21.56 11.58 -24.97
C ALA A 23 22.85 11.29 -24.19
N LYS A 24 22.77 11.18 -22.86
CA LYS A 24 23.90 10.75 -22.02
C LYS A 24 24.06 9.24 -21.94
N GLY A 25 23.17 8.48 -22.60
CA GLY A 25 23.18 7.02 -22.63
C GLY A 25 22.36 6.37 -21.52
N GLU A 26 21.68 7.16 -20.67
CA GLU A 26 20.75 6.60 -19.69
C GLU A 26 19.54 6.03 -20.39
N THR A 27 19.01 4.92 -19.88
CA THR A 27 17.87 4.25 -20.51
C THR A 27 16.68 4.20 -19.57
N PHE A 28 15.50 4.43 -20.15
CA PHE A 28 14.24 4.48 -19.43
C PHE A 28 13.17 3.61 -20.08
N LYS A 29 12.34 3.00 -19.25
CA LYS A 29 11.13 2.29 -19.67
C LYS A 29 9.90 3.10 -19.34
N LYS A 30 9.04 3.35 -20.34
CA LYS A 30 7.75 4.01 -20.12
C LYS A 30 6.78 3.09 -19.37
N GLU A 31 6.26 3.57 -18.24
CA GLU A 31 5.30 2.88 -17.39
C GLU A 31 4.14 3.82 -17.03
N GLY A 32 3.05 3.77 -17.80
CA GLY A 32 1.93 4.69 -17.62
C GLY A 32 2.35 6.14 -17.92
N ASN A 33 2.25 7.01 -16.91
CA ASN A 33 2.57 8.44 -17.02
C ASN A 33 4.00 8.79 -16.60
N TYR A 34 4.83 7.80 -16.25
CA TYR A 34 6.20 8.03 -15.84
C TYR A 34 7.18 7.15 -16.63
N TYR A 35 8.44 7.55 -16.62
CA TYR A 35 9.58 6.82 -17.16
C TYR A 35 10.38 6.29 -15.97
N ARG A 36 10.67 4.98 -15.95
CA ARG A 36 11.48 4.35 -14.90
C ARG A 36 12.87 4.05 -15.45
N HIS A 37 13.91 4.38 -14.70
CA HIS A 37 15.28 4.05 -15.08
C HIS A 37 15.45 2.53 -15.13
N THR A 38 16.14 2.02 -16.15
CA THR A 38 16.34 0.57 -16.35
C THR A 38 17.24 -0.04 -15.29
N GLU A 39 18.34 0.63 -14.94
CA GLU A 39 19.29 0.18 -13.91
C GLU A 39 18.85 0.50 -12.48
N HIS A 40 18.23 1.66 -12.27
CA HIS A 40 17.79 2.15 -10.97
C HIS A 40 16.27 2.06 -10.82
N ASP A 41 15.79 0.91 -10.38
CA ASP A 41 14.36 0.60 -10.29
C ASP A 41 13.53 1.57 -9.44
N SER A 42 14.16 2.31 -8.51
CA SER A 42 13.52 3.30 -7.64
C SER A 42 13.57 4.74 -8.18
N LEU A 43 14.31 4.97 -9.27
CA LEU A 43 14.43 6.25 -9.96
C LEU A 43 13.37 6.37 -11.06
N ILE A 44 12.52 7.38 -10.95
CA ILE A 44 11.43 7.65 -11.88
C ILE A 44 11.43 9.11 -12.32
N VAL A 45 10.97 9.35 -13.54
CA VAL A 45 10.77 10.68 -14.14
C VAL A 45 9.31 10.82 -14.58
N LYS A 46 8.63 11.88 -14.16
CA LYS A 46 7.25 12.21 -14.56
C LYS A 46 7.22 13.67 -15.04
N GLY A 47 6.89 13.89 -16.31
CA GLY A 47 7.12 15.20 -16.94
C GLY A 47 8.61 15.56 -16.81
N ASN A 48 8.91 16.76 -16.30
CA ASN A 48 10.29 17.20 -16.02
C ASN A 48 10.72 17.00 -14.55
N GLN A 49 10.00 16.23 -13.75
CA GLN A 49 10.34 15.95 -12.35
C GLN A 49 10.96 14.57 -12.21
N TYR A 50 11.94 14.43 -11.32
CA TYR A 50 12.51 13.13 -10.95
C TYR A 50 12.34 12.85 -9.46
N ALA A 51 12.26 11.56 -9.12
CA ALA A 51 12.29 11.07 -7.74
C ALA A 51 13.08 9.75 -7.67
N TRP A 52 14.08 9.70 -6.80
CA TRP A 52 14.88 8.52 -6.48
C TRP A 52 14.52 8.01 -5.09
N ASN A 53 13.49 7.17 -5.03
CA ASN A 53 12.84 6.83 -3.77
C ASN A 53 13.77 6.10 -2.78
N SER A 54 14.71 5.27 -3.26
CA SER A 54 15.65 4.57 -2.38
C SER A 54 16.72 5.48 -1.76
N ARG A 55 16.95 6.67 -2.33
CA ARG A 55 17.89 7.68 -1.80
C ARG A 55 17.19 8.86 -1.13
N GLY A 56 15.87 8.95 -1.23
CA GLY A 56 15.10 10.10 -0.75
C GLY A 56 15.28 11.37 -1.59
N GLU A 57 15.91 11.27 -2.77
CA GLU A 57 16.22 12.40 -3.63
C GLU A 57 15.06 12.74 -4.57
N LYS A 58 14.81 14.03 -4.81
CA LYS A 58 13.83 14.50 -5.78
C LYS A 58 14.19 15.88 -6.30
N GLY A 59 13.78 16.19 -7.52
CA GLY A 59 14.05 17.49 -8.11
C GLY A 59 13.33 17.73 -9.42
N TYR A 60 13.69 18.82 -10.08
CA TYR A 60 13.05 19.28 -11.32
C TYR A 60 14.09 19.68 -12.36
N GLY A 61 13.93 19.15 -13.57
CA GLY A 61 14.69 19.52 -14.76
C GLY A 61 16.09 18.90 -14.82
N ALA A 62 16.69 19.04 -16.00
CA ALA A 62 18.02 18.50 -16.32
C ALA A 62 19.13 19.03 -15.40
N ILE A 63 19.10 20.32 -15.03
CA ILE A 63 20.14 20.93 -14.17
C ILE A 63 20.18 20.25 -12.81
N SER A 64 19.03 20.18 -12.13
CA SER A 64 18.93 19.58 -10.79
C SER A 64 19.33 18.10 -10.84
N PHE A 65 18.92 17.39 -11.89
CA PHE A 65 19.27 15.99 -12.06
C PHE A 65 20.78 15.83 -12.25
N ALA A 66 21.42 16.60 -13.13
CA ALA A 66 22.85 16.51 -13.40
C ALA A 66 23.69 16.82 -12.16
N MET A 67 23.25 17.77 -11.33
CA MET A 67 23.89 18.06 -10.04
C MET A 67 23.77 16.88 -9.06
N MET A 68 22.62 16.23 -9.02
CA MET A 68 22.36 15.11 -8.10
C MET A 68 23.03 13.81 -8.55
N TYR A 69 22.88 13.46 -9.84
CA TYR A 69 23.23 12.14 -10.37
C TYR A 69 24.67 12.08 -10.88
N TYR A 70 25.15 13.15 -11.54
CA TYR A 70 26.51 13.24 -12.06
C TYR A 70 27.43 14.10 -11.16
N GLU A 71 26.94 14.49 -9.97
CA GLU A 71 27.68 15.29 -8.98
C GLU A 71 28.25 16.60 -9.55
N MET A 72 27.60 17.15 -10.58
CA MET A 72 28.04 18.38 -11.22
C MET A 72 27.75 19.60 -10.34
N THR A 73 28.62 20.60 -10.40
CA THR A 73 28.26 21.95 -9.91
C THR A 73 27.23 22.58 -10.84
N PHE A 74 26.47 23.57 -10.34
CA PHE A 74 25.47 24.28 -11.16
C PHE A 74 26.06 24.84 -12.48
N PRO A 75 27.22 25.52 -12.51
CA PRO A 75 27.80 25.98 -13.77
C PRO A 75 28.18 24.84 -14.71
N GLN A 76 28.71 23.72 -14.18
CA GLN A 76 29.05 22.55 -15.00
C GLN A 76 27.80 21.94 -15.62
N ALA A 77 26.71 21.79 -14.85
CA ALA A 77 25.45 21.25 -15.34
C ALA A 77 24.86 22.12 -16.46
N VAL A 78 24.81 23.44 -16.28
CA VAL A 78 24.30 24.37 -17.30
C VAL A 78 25.15 24.30 -18.59
N LEU A 79 26.48 24.28 -18.46
CA LEU A 79 27.37 24.17 -19.61
C LEU A 79 27.27 22.80 -20.30
N ASP A 80 27.13 21.72 -19.55
CA ASP A 80 26.94 20.36 -20.09
C ASP A 80 25.63 20.27 -20.88
N ILE A 81 24.54 20.78 -20.32
CA ILE A 81 23.22 20.80 -20.96
C ILE A 81 23.22 21.67 -22.22
N ASN A 82 23.90 22.82 -22.21
CA ASN A 82 23.89 23.70 -23.37
C ASN A 82 24.78 23.22 -24.53
N LYS A 83 25.60 22.18 -24.35
CA LYS A 83 26.41 21.57 -25.43
C LYS A 83 25.60 20.68 -26.37
N GLY A 84 24.51 20.11 -25.89
CA GLY A 84 23.68 19.21 -26.69
C GLY A 84 22.53 19.92 -27.38
N ASP A 85 21.98 19.25 -28.37
CA ASP A 85 20.70 19.61 -28.96
C ASP A 85 19.63 18.66 -28.39
N TYR A 86 18.74 19.22 -27.57
CA TYR A 86 17.74 18.47 -26.83
C TYR A 86 16.36 19.06 -27.06
N LYS A 87 15.34 18.23 -26.91
CA LYS A 87 13.96 18.73 -26.95
C LYS A 87 13.74 19.72 -25.80
N GLU A 88 13.06 20.82 -26.12
CA GLU A 88 12.53 21.70 -25.09
C GLU A 88 11.33 21.03 -24.39
N PHE A 89 11.26 21.24 -23.09
CA PHE A 89 10.16 20.76 -22.27
C PHE A 89 8.91 21.60 -22.52
N ASP A 90 7.87 20.96 -23.07
CA ASP A 90 6.58 21.57 -23.31
C ASP A 90 5.83 21.82 -21.99
N ARG A 91 6.07 23.00 -21.40
CA ARG A 91 5.42 23.43 -20.15
C ARG A 91 3.90 23.53 -20.29
N SER A 92 3.39 23.83 -21.49
CA SER A 92 1.95 23.99 -21.70
C SER A 92 1.20 22.67 -21.53
N LYS A 93 1.72 21.59 -22.12
CA LYS A 93 1.20 20.23 -21.92
C LYS A 93 1.31 19.77 -20.48
N ALA A 94 2.43 20.06 -19.82
CA ALA A 94 2.61 19.73 -18.40
C ALA A 94 1.60 20.46 -17.50
N GLU A 95 1.26 21.70 -17.83
CA GLU A 95 0.25 22.50 -17.13
C GLU A 95 -1.16 21.96 -17.36
N GLU A 96 -1.49 21.57 -18.59
CA GLU A 96 -2.77 20.93 -18.92
C GLU A 96 -2.93 19.57 -18.22
N GLU A 97 -1.88 18.75 -18.17
CA GLU A 97 -1.87 17.49 -17.43
C GLU A 97 -2.06 17.72 -15.94
N ARG A 98 -1.37 18.72 -15.35
CA ARG A 98 -1.57 19.11 -13.95
C ARG A 98 -3.02 19.52 -13.68
N LYS A 99 -3.64 20.31 -14.56
CA LYS A 99 -5.05 20.71 -14.43
C LYS A 99 -6.01 19.51 -14.53
N LYS A 100 -5.72 18.55 -15.42
CA LYS A 100 -6.50 17.28 -15.50
C LYS A 100 -6.38 16.46 -14.22
N GLU A 101 -5.20 16.40 -13.62
CA GLU A 101 -4.95 15.67 -12.36
C GLU A 101 -5.62 16.33 -11.13
N GLN A 102 -5.97 17.61 -11.21
CA GLN A 102 -6.67 18.35 -10.15
C GLN A 102 -8.20 18.27 -10.26
N GLN A 103 -8.75 17.55 -11.24
CA GLN A 103 -10.20 17.39 -11.33
C GLN A 103 -10.76 16.52 -10.19
N PRO A 104 -12.05 16.73 -9.80
CA PRO A 104 -12.70 15.90 -8.80
C PRO A 104 -12.59 14.41 -9.15
N PHE A 105 -12.25 13.60 -8.15
CA PHE A 105 -12.07 12.17 -8.35
C PHE A 105 -13.36 11.51 -8.85
N SER A 106 -13.24 10.81 -9.98
CA SER A 106 -14.32 9.98 -10.52
C SER A 106 -13.97 8.51 -10.34
N TYR A 107 -14.78 7.81 -9.55
CA TYR A 107 -14.59 6.38 -9.32
C TYR A 107 -14.88 5.58 -10.61
N PRO A 108 -13.93 4.78 -11.14
CA PRO A 108 -14.07 4.06 -12.40
C PRO A 108 -14.90 2.79 -12.24
N LYS A 109 -16.19 2.95 -11.93
CA LYS A 109 -17.14 1.85 -11.67
C LYS A 109 -17.23 0.82 -12.81
N HIS A 110 -16.98 1.25 -14.05
CA HIS A 110 -16.96 0.39 -15.24
C HIS A 110 -15.86 -0.69 -15.23
N LEU A 111 -14.89 -0.61 -14.31
CA LEU A 111 -13.85 -1.61 -14.13
C LEU A 111 -14.29 -2.76 -13.21
N GLU A 112 -15.35 -2.58 -12.43
CA GLU A 112 -15.88 -3.62 -11.53
C GLU A 112 -16.53 -4.75 -12.32
N VAL A 113 -16.54 -5.94 -11.72
CA VAL A 113 -17.30 -7.09 -12.20
C VAL A 113 -18.18 -7.65 -11.07
N PRO A 114 -19.36 -8.24 -11.37
CA PRO A 114 -20.19 -8.86 -10.34
C PRO A 114 -19.54 -10.09 -9.67
N LYS A 115 -18.61 -10.74 -10.38
CA LYS A 115 -17.88 -11.92 -9.89
C LYS A 115 -17.05 -11.55 -8.66
N GLN A 116 -16.97 -12.45 -7.68
CA GLN A 116 -16.20 -12.27 -6.44
C GLN A 116 -15.24 -13.44 -6.15
N THR A 117 -15.20 -14.44 -7.04
CA THR A 117 -14.51 -15.71 -6.77
C THR A 117 -13.02 -15.52 -6.53
N GLU A 118 -12.35 -14.65 -7.30
CA GLU A 118 -10.90 -14.55 -7.26
C GLU A 118 -10.44 -13.73 -6.07
N ILE A 119 -11.19 -12.68 -5.72
CA ILE A 119 -10.93 -11.93 -4.48
C ILE A 119 -11.22 -12.78 -3.24
N LYS A 120 -12.22 -13.68 -3.28
CA LYS A 120 -12.50 -14.60 -2.17
C LYS A 120 -11.39 -15.65 -2.04
N GLN A 121 -11.00 -16.29 -3.14
CA GLN A 121 -9.91 -17.26 -3.15
C GLN A 121 -8.61 -16.61 -2.64
N TYR A 122 -8.28 -15.41 -3.12
CA TYR A 122 -7.10 -14.69 -2.67
C TYR A 122 -7.18 -14.29 -1.19
N LEU A 123 -8.23 -13.61 -0.76
CA LEU A 123 -8.31 -13.10 0.62
C LEU A 123 -8.51 -14.22 1.64
N ILE A 124 -9.36 -15.20 1.34
CA ILE A 124 -9.70 -16.27 2.28
C ILE A 124 -8.69 -17.41 2.18
N ASP A 125 -8.45 -17.96 1.00
CA ASP A 125 -7.68 -19.19 0.87
C ASP A 125 -6.17 -18.91 0.90
N GLU A 126 -5.69 -17.87 0.21
CA GLU A 126 -4.26 -17.53 0.23
C GLU A 126 -3.88 -16.68 1.45
N ARG A 127 -4.62 -15.59 1.69
CA ARG A 127 -4.31 -14.62 2.75
C ARG A 127 -4.89 -14.99 4.12
N LYS A 128 -5.72 -16.03 4.21
CA LYS A 128 -6.29 -16.56 5.46
C LYS A 128 -7.14 -15.54 6.24
N ILE A 129 -7.66 -14.51 5.57
CA ILE A 129 -8.60 -13.55 6.17
C ILE A 129 -9.90 -14.25 6.53
N ASP A 130 -10.53 -13.87 7.65
CA ASP A 130 -11.80 -14.46 8.08
C ASP A 130 -12.87 -14.33 6.97
N PRO A 131 -13.48 -15.45 6.50
CA PRO A 131 -14.52 -15.41 5.48
C PRO A 131 -15.70 -14.49 5.81
N ARG A 132 -16.08 -14.38 7.10
CA ARG A 132 -17.16 -13.52 7.56
C ARG A 132 -16.83 -12.06 7.32
N LEU A 133 -15.58 -11.67 7.59
CA LEU A 133 -15.08 -10.32 7.36
C LEU A 133 -15.04 -10.00 5.86
N VAL A 134 -14.49 -10.89 5.04
CA VAL A 134 -14.44 -10.70 3.57
C VAL A 134 -15.85 -10.52 2.99
N ASN A 135 -16.78 -11.40 3.35
CA ASN A 135 -18.17 -11.30 2.89
C ASN A 135 -18.86 -10.02 3.38
N TRP A 136 -18.57 -9.57 4.60
CA TRP A 136 -19.09 -8.31 5.14
C TRP A 136 -18.58 -7.10 4.35
N LEU A 137 -17.29 -7.04 4.04
CA LEU A 137 -16.68 -5.94 3.27
C LEU A 137 -17.26 -5.86 1.85
N ILE A 138 -17.47 -7.00 1.21
CA ILE A 138 -18.13 -7.07 -0.11
C ILE A 138 -19.57 -6.56 0.00
N LYS A 139 -20.34 -7.04 0.99
CA LYS A 139 -21.73 -6.62 1.20
C LYS A 139 -21.85 -5.12 1.48
N LYS A 140 -20.85 -4.52 2.14
CA LYS A 140 -20.77 -3.09 2.43
C LYS A 140 -20.20 -2.26 1.27
N ASP A 141 -19.89 -2.87 0.14
CA ASP A 141 -19.28 -2.21 -1.01
C ASP A 141 -17.98 -1.46 -0.63
N LEU A 142 -17.20 -2.07 0.26
CA LEU A 142 -15.87 -1.59 0.68
C LEU A 142 -14.76 -2.25 -0.13
N ILE A 143 -14.99 -3.48 -0.59
CA ILE A 143 -14.11 -4.18 -1.53
C ILE A 143 -14.91 -4.76 -2.69
N VAL A 144 -14.32 -4.76 -3.88
CA VAL A 144 -14.89 -5.34 -5.10
C VAL A 144 -13.80 -6.01 -5.95
N GLN A 145 -14.20 -6.86 -6.89
CA GLN A 145 -13.31 -7.42 -7.90
C GLN A 145 -13.36 -6.56 -9.16
N ASP A 146 -12.20 -6.31 -9.77
CA ASP A 146 -12.14 -5.68 -11.09
C ASP A 146 -11.96 -6.69 -12.22
N LYS A 147 -12.08 -6.21 -13.47
CA LYS A 147 -11.90 -6.99 -14.72
C LYS A 147 -10.53 -7.70 -14.84
N LYS A 148 -9.53 -7.28 -14.07
CA LYS A 148 -8.19 -7.88 -14.03
C LYS A 148 -8.00 -8.78 -12.80
N ASN A 149 -9.10 -9.16 -12.14
CA ASN A 149 -9.13 -9.99 -10.93
C ASN A 149 -8.38 -9.38 -9.74
N ASN A 150 -8.14 -8.07 -9.70
CA ASN A 150 -7.57 -7.43 -8.52
C ASN A 150 -8.66 -7.21 -7.46
N VAL A 151 -8.25 -7.21 -6.19
CA VAL A 151 -9.06 -6.66 -5.11
C VAL A 151 -8.99 -5.14 -5.18
N VAL A 152 -10.14 -4.48 -5.29
CA VAL A 152 -10.25 -3.02 -5.20
C VAL A 152 -10.70 -2.64 -3.79
N PHE A 153 -9.84 -1.98 -3.02
CA PHE A 153 -10.16 -1.40 -1.73
C PHE A 153 -10.63 0.04 -1.91
N LYS A 154 -11.91 0.33 -1.67
CA LYS A 154 -12.53 1.65 -1.88
C LYS A 154 -12.28 2.55 -0.68
N TRP A 155 -11.66 3.70 -0.89
CA TRP A 155 -11.55 4.74 0.13
C TRP A 155 -12.85 5.50 0.19
N ARG A 156 -13.48 5.55 1.35
CA ARG A 156 -14.73 6.28 1.53
C ARG A 156 -14.60 7.26 2.68
N GLU A 157 -15.32 8.36 2.55
CA GLU A 157 -15.51 9.32 3.65
C GLU A 157 -16.30 8.67 4.80
N GLU A 158 -16.31 9.34 5.96
CA GLU A 158 -17.11 8.96 7.13
C GLU A 158 -16.90 7.51 7.57
N GLY A 159 -15.63 7.08 7.62
CA GLY A 159 -15.29 5.76 8.14
C GLY A 159 -15.81 4.60 7.31
N GLY A 160 -15.89 4.76 5.98
CA GLY A 160 -16.37 3.68 5.11
C GLY A 160 -17.81 3.83 4.63
N LYS A 161 -18.52 4.91 4.99
CA LYS A 161 -19.97 5.05 4.77
C LYS A 161 -20.33 6.04 3.67
N GLY A 162 -19.46 7.03 3.43
CA GLY A 162 -19.70 8.09 2.46
C GLY A 162 -19.33 7.71 1.02
N GLN A 163 -19.15 8.75 0.22
CA GLN A 163 -18.73 8.66 -1.18
C GLN A 163 -17.32 8.08 -1.33
N VAL A 164 -17.06 7.46 -2.48
CA VAL A 164 -15.74 6.90 -2.80
C VAL A 164 -14.82 8.03 -3.24
N ILE A 165 -13.72 8.24 -2.49
CA ILE A 165 -12.73 9.32 -2.67
C ILE A 165 -11.36 8.81 -3.10
N GLY A 166 -11.26 7.52 -3.42
CA GLY A 166 -10.01 6.91 -3.85
C GLY A 166 -10.12 5.39 -3.88
N MET A 167 -9.08 4.72 -4.34
CA MET A 167 -9.00 3.27 -4.24
C MET A 167 -7.57 2.75 -4.24
N ASN A 168 -7.42 1.50 -3.83
CA ASN A 168 -6.24 0.69 -4.15
C ASN A 168 -6.64 -0.55 -4.88
N ARG A 169 -5.77 -1.00 -5.76
CA ARG A 169 -5.89 -2.27 -6.46
C ARG A 169 -4.73 -3.15 -6.06
N GLN A 170 -5.07 -4.33 -5.55
CA GLN A 170 -4.13 -5.36 -5.14
C GLN A 170 -4.35 -6.58 -6.03
N GLY A 171 -3.33 -6.93 -6.80
CA GLY A 171 -3.32 -8.12 -7.63
C GLY A 171 -3.43 -9.39 -6.79
N THR A 172 -4.19 -10.34 -7.31
CA THR A 172 -4.44 -11.67 -6.74
C THR A 172 -3.50 -12.72 -7.30
N VAL A 173 -2.68 -12.37 -8.30
CA VAL A 173 -1.72 -13.26 -8.96
C VAL A 173 -0.30 -12.78 -8.66
N LYS A 174 0.57 -13.71 -8.30
CA LYS A 174 1.99 -13.43 -8.10
C LYS A 174 2.67 -13.10 -9.42
N MET A 175 3.54 -12.09 -9.42
CA MET A 175 4.33 -11.68 -10.58
C MET A 175 5.80 -11.94 -10.30
N GLU A 176 6.56 -12.34 -11.33
CA GLU A 176 8.02 -12.48 -11.28
C GLU A 176 8.71 -11.11 -11.28
N ASN A 177 8.52 -10.35 -10.22
CA ASN A 177 9.22 -9.09 -9.97
C ASN A 177 9.36 -8.84 -8.47
N LYS A 178 10.20 -7.86 -8.09
CA LYS A 178 10.45 -7.51 -6.68
C LYS A 178 9.19 -7.11 -5.89
N ARG A 179 8.11 -6.68 -6.56
CA ARG A 179 6.85 -6.28 -5.92
C ARG A 179 5.92 -7.46 -5.63
N GLY A 180 6.20 -8.62 -6.21
CA GLY A 180 5.47 -9.88 -6.00
C GLY A 180 4.04 -9.92 -6.54
N SER A 181 3.36 -8.78 -6.70
CA SER A 181 1.99 -8.67 -7.22
C SER A 181 1.71 -7.25 -7.74
N PHE A 182 0.65 -7.08 -8.53
CA PHE A 182 0.22 -5.76 -8.96
C PHE A 182 -0.25 -4.90 -7.77
N LYS A 183 0.23 -3.67 -7.68
CA LYS A 183 -0.24 -2.66 -6.70
C LYS A 183 -0.45 -1.34 -7.41
N GLN A 184 -1.62 -0.74 -7.23
CA GLN A 184 -1.93 0.60 -7.75
C GLN A 184 -2.77 1.39 -6.74
N ILE A 185 -2.40 2.65 -6.52
CA ILE A 185 -3.18 3.62 -5.76
C ILE A 185 -3.77 4.61 -6.75
N VAL A 186 -5.06 4.89 -6.62
CA VAL A 186 -5.73 5.94 -7.39
C VAL A 186 -6.36 6.91 -6.39
N PRO A 187 -5.59 7.91 -5.91
CA PRO A 187 -6.07 8.86 -4.93
C PRO A 187 -6.92 9.96 -5.60
N ASN A 188 -7.81 10.59 -4.84
CA ASN A 188 -8.30 11.93 -5.16
C ASN A 188 -7.20 12.94 -4.81
N TYR A 189 -6.90 13.89 -5.71
CA TYR A 189 -5.94 14.96 -5.47
C TYR A 189 -6.24 15.73 -4.17
N GLU A 190 -7.52 16.07 -3.94
CA GLU A 190 -7.96 16.80 -2.73
C GLU A 190 -7.82 15.97 -1.45
N LYS A 191 -7.83 14.65 -1.57
CA LYS A 191 -7.75 13.69 -0.45
C LYS A 191 -6.56 12.75 -0.61
N ILE A 192 -5.42 13.26 -1.07
CA ILE A 192 -4.23 12.45 -1.38
C ILE A 192 -3.66 11.72 -0.17
N ASN A 193 -3.93 12.24 1.04
CA ASN A 193 -3.51 11.64 2.30
C ASN A 193 -4.57 10.70 2.90
N ALA A 194 -5.68 10.44 2.22
CA ALA A 194 -6.65 9.43 2.64
C ALA A 194 -6.08 8.01 2.47
N GLY A 195 -6.77 7.05 3.07
CA GLY A 195 -6.43 5.64 3.03
C GLY A 195 -7.67 4.77 3.05
N PHE A 196 -7.49 3.45 3.01
CA PHE A 196 -8.61 2.54 3.15
C PHE A 196 -9.05 2.52 4.61
N THR A 197 -10.22 3.09 4.87
CA THR A 197 -10.72 3.38 6.22
C THR A 197 -12.04 2.68 6.46
N VAL A 198 -12.15 2.01 7.62
CA VAL A 198 -13.38 1.33 8.05
C VAL A 198 -13.63 1.61 9.54
N ASP A 199 -14.84 2.06 9.85
CA ASP A 199 -15.31 2.20 11.22
C ASP A 199 -16.05 0.96 11.71
N VAL A 200 -15.68 0.52 12.91
CA VAL A 200 -16.35 -0.53 13.66
C VAL A 200 -17.02 0.12 14.87
N GLY A 201 -18.36 0.18 14.88
CA GLY A 201 -19.11 0.86 15.95
C GLY A 201 -18.94 2.38 15.88
N LYS A 202 -18.80 3.02 17.05
CA LYS A 202 -18.49 4.46 17.16
C LYS A 202 -17.03 4.60 17.61
N PRO A 203 -16.10 4.98 16.73
CA PRO A 203 -14.69 5.09 17.06
C PRO A 203 -14.39 5.94 18.30
N ASP A 204 -13.68 5.34 19.25
CA ASP A 204 -12.92 6.01 20.32
C ASP A 204 -11.41 5.70 20.23
N LYS A 205 -11.01 4.89 19.24
CA LYS A 205 -9.62 4.56 18.93
C LYS A 205 -9.38 4.45 17.43
N ILE A 206 -8.14 4.68 17.00
CA ILE A 206 -7.72 4.51 15.61
C ILE A 206 -6.53 3.55 15.54
N TYR A 207 -6.61 2.57 14.65
CA TYR A 207 -5.49 1.70 14.28
C TYR A 207 -4.95 2.08 12.91
N PHE A 208 -3.63 2.20 12.81
CA PHE A 208 -2.92 2.47 11.56
C PHE A 208 -2.12 1.26 11.09
N TYR A 209 -2.31 0.89 9.83
CA TYR A 209 -1.67 -0.24 9.17
C TYR A 209 -0.95 0.21 7.91
N GLU A 210 0.12 -0.50 7.53
CA GLU A 210 0.83 -0.20 6.28
C GLU A 210 -0.01 -0.52 5.04
N ASP A 211 -0.71 -1.66 5.05
CA ASP A 211 -1.53 -2.10 3.93
C ASP A 211 -2.88 -2.73 4.35
N PRO A 212 -3.85 -2.86 3.42
CA PRO A 212 -5.17 -3.39 3.77
C PRO A 212 -5.15 -4.86 4.15
N ILE A 213 -4.24 -5.65 3.60
CA ILE A 213 -4.14 -7.07 3.93
C ILE A 213 -3.69 -7.22 5.37
N ASP A 214 -2.75 -6.41 5.84
CA ASP A 214 -2.36 -6.39 7.26
C ASP A 214 -3.50 -5.95 8.17
N MET A 215 -4.21 -4.88 7.79
CA MET A 215 -5.41 -4.43 8.49
C MET A 215 -6.43 -5.56 8.65
N LEU A 216 -6.77 -6.24 7.55
CA LEU A 216 -7.75 -7.33 7.56
C LEU A 216 -7.22 -8.57 8.30
N SER A 217 -5.92 -8.83 8.25
CA SER A 217 -5.29 -9.96 8.94
C SER A 217 -5.35 -9.74 10.45
N HIS A 218 -4.93 -8.56 10.92
CA HIS A 218 -5.04 -8.18 12.33
C HIS A 218 -6.49 -8.20 12.81
N TRP A 219 -7.42 -7.69 12.00
CA TRP A 219 -8.84 -7.75 12.35
C TRP A 219 -9.37 -9.19 12.43
N SER A 220 -8.92 -10.09 11.55
CA SER A 220 -9.26 -11.51 11.61
C SER A 220 -8.67 -12.22 12.84
N ILE A 221 -7.50 -11.78 13.32
CA ILE A 221 -6.86 -12.30 14.53
C ILE A 221 -7.62 -11.83 15.78
N LYS A 222 -7.93 -10.53 15.87
CA LYS A 222 -8.55 -9.92 17.06
C LYS A 222 -10.07 -10.11 17.11
N GLN A 223 -10.71 -10.30 15.96
CA GLN A 223 -12.16 -10.52 15.81
C GLN A 223 -12.97 -9.49 16.62
N ASN A 224 -13.81 -9.95 17.55
CA ASN A 224 -14.68 -9.12 18.39
C ASN A 224 -13.92 -8.21 19.38
N ASN A 225 -12.60 -8.32 19.48
CA ASN A 225 -11.80 -7.42 20.32
C ASN A 225 -11.53 -6.07 19.63
N ILE A 226 -11.77 -5.96 18.32
CA ILE A 226 -11.83 -4.68 17.62
C ILE A 226 -13.28 -4.20 17.63
N GLN A 227 -13.58 -3.24 18.52
CA GLN A 227 -14.86 -2.54 18.61
C GLN A 227 -14.60 -1.07 18.87
N ASN A 228 -15.54 -0.20 18.48
CA ASN A 228 -15.42 1.25 18.63
C ASN A 228 -14.08 1.76 18.07
N ALA A 229 -13.70 1.27 16.90
CA ALA A 229 -12.40 1.53 16.31
C ALA A 229 -12.53 2.00 14.87
N ARG A 230 -11.71 2.97 14.49
CA ARG A 230 -11.40 3.27 13.09
C ARG A 230 -10.15 2.50 12.69
N LEU A 231 -10.23 1.75 11.60
CA LEU A 231 -9.10 1.02 11.02
C LEU A 231 -8.67 1.75 9.76
N VAL A 232 -7.40 2.14 9.66
CA VAL A 232 -6.87 2.90 8.52
C VAL A 232 -5.66 2.17 7.94
N SER A 233 -5.73 1.83 6.67
CA SER A 233 -4.54 1.46 5.89
C SER A 233 -3.95 2.69 5.20
N MET A 234 -2.67 2.94 5.44
CA MET A 234 -1.95 4.11 4.93
C MET A 234 -1.37 3.90 3.51
N HIS A 235 -1.33 2.66 3.04
CA HIS A 235 -0.70 2.27 1.78
C HIS A 235 0.76 2.71 1.70
N GLY A 236 1.51 2.27 2.71
CA GLY A 236 2.87 2.70 3.04
C GLY A 236 2.93 3.65 4.24
N LEU A 237 4.12 3.78 4.81
CA LEU A 237 4.39 4.57 6.02
C LEU A 237 4.28 6.09 5.75
N LYS A 238 3.05 6.63 5.83
CA LYS A 238 2.73 8.03 5.50
C LYS A 238 2.23 8.81 6.72
N SER A 239 3.09 9.62 7.31
CA SER A 239 2.75 10.43 8.49
C SER A 239 1.58 11.38 8.24
N LYS A 240 1.47 11.95 7.03
CA LYS A 240 0.35 12.82 6.65
C LYS A 240 -1.00 12.11 6.69
N THR A 241 -1.04 10.81 6.38
CA THR A 241 -2.27 10.02 6.47
C THR A 241 -2.70 9.82 7.92
N VAL A 242 -1.75 9.64 8.85
CA VAL A 242 -2.06 9.58 10.28
C VAL A 242 -2.72 10.87 10.75
N ILE A 243 -2.06 12.01 10.50
CA ILE A 243 -2.56 13.31 10.94
C ILE A 243 -3.91 13.64 10.30
N GLN A 244 -4.06 13.38 8.99
CA GLN A 244 -5.32 13.60 8.29
C GLN A 244 -6.46 12.75 8.88
N SER A 245 -6.19 11.47 9.17
CA SER A 245 -7.22 10.56 9.72
C SER A 245 -7.69 10.98 11.10
N LEU A 246 -6.80 11.52 11.93
CA LEU A 246 -7.14 12.09 13.25
C LEU A 246 -7.99 13.35 13.11
N MET A 247 -7.63 14.24 12.17
CA MET A 247 -8.42 15.44 11.87
C MET A 247 -9.82 15.09 11.34
N ASP A 248 -9.91 14.11 10.44
CA ASP A 248 -11.18 13.68 9.86
C ASP A 248 -12.08 13.04 10.93
N ALA A 249 -11.54 12.15 11.76
CA ALA A 249 -12.28 11.57 12.89
C ALA A 249 -12.82 12.64 13.84
N LYS A 250 -12.01 13.67 14.16
CA LYS A 250 -12.46 14.78 15.00
C LYS A 250 -13.55 15.62 14.34
N LYS A 251 -13.43 15.92 13.04
CA LYS A 251 -14.46 16.65 12.26
C LYS A 251 -15.78 15.90 12.20
N GLU A 252 -15.73 14.58 12.15
CA GLU A 252 -16.89 13.69 12.16
C GLU A 252 -17.48 13.48 13.57
N GLY A 253 -16.93 14.14 14.60
CA GLY A 253 -17.45 14.10 15.97
C GLY A 253 -17.02 12.89 16.79
N HIS A 254 -15.94 12.20 16.38
CA HIS A 254 -15.34 11.13 17.17
C HIS A 254 -14.38 11.69 18.22
N ASP A 255 -14.50 11.18 19.45
CA ASP A 255 -13.59 11.47 20.56
C ASP A 255 -12.54 10.35 20.64
N ILE A 256 -11.42 10.56 19.94
CA ILE A 256 -10.35 9.56 19.84
C ILE A 256 -9.47 9.63 21.08
N LYS A 257 -9.49 8.56 21.86
CA LYS A 257 -8.75 8.36 23.10
C LYS A 257 -7.46 7.59 22.91
N GLU A 258 -7.41 6.70 21.92
CA GLU A 258 -6.24 5.87 21.65
C GLU A 258 -5.85 5.87 20.19
N VAL A 259 -4.56 6.07 19.94
CA VAL A 259 -3.94 5.86 18.64
C VAL A 259 -3.04 4.65 18.72
N ILE A 260 -3.24 3.68 17.83
CA ILE A 260 -2.51 2.41 17.81
C ILE A 260 -1.78 2.27 16.49
N MET A 261 -0.46 2.12 16.55
CA MET A 261 0.37 1.78 15.39
C MET A 261 0.49 0.26 15.29
N ALA A 262 -0.05 -0.28 14.19
CA ALA A 262 -0.05 -1.69 13.88
C ALA A 262 0.63 -1.98 12.53
N VAL A 263 1.81 -1.35 12.37
CA VAL A 263 2.68 -1.46 11.18
C VAL A 263 3.58 -2.70 11.25
N ASP A 264 4.40 -2.91 10.22
CA ASP A 264 5.26 -4.09 10.10
C ASP A 264 6.35 -4.11 11.19
N ASN A 265 6.75 -5.31 11.60
CA ASN A 265 7.87 -5.53 12.50
C ASN A 265 9.20 -5.55 11.74
N ASP A 266 9.50 -4.47 11.02
CA ASP A 266 10.78 -4.26 10.36
C ASP A 266 11.41 -2.92 10.77
N LYS A 267 12.58 -2.62 10.20
CA LYS A 267 13.29 -1.37 10.53
C LYS A 267 12.46 -0.13 10.13
N ALA A 268 11.81 -0.16 8.97
CA ALA A 268 11.05 0.98 8.47
C ALA A 268 9.81 1.24 9.35
N GLY A 269 9.07 0.19 9.72
CA GLY A 269 7.93 0.29 10.63
C GLY A 269 8.31 0.84 12.00
N LYS A 270 9.43 0.37 12.58
CA LYS A 270 9.95 0.86 13.87
C LYS A 270 10.41 2.33 13.80
N ASP A 271 11.15 2.70 12.76
CA ASP A 271 11.59 4.08 12.54
C ASP A 271 10.38 5.02 12.37
N PHE A 272 9.33 4.55 11.69
CA PHE A 272 8.09 5.28 11.53
C PHE A 272 7.36 5.48 12.85
N ILE A 273 7.21 4.44 13.68
CA ILE A 273 6.62 4.56 15.02
C ILE A 273 7.38 5.61 15.84
N GLN A 274 8.71 5.54 15.85
CA GLN A 274 9.53 6.49 16.61
C GLN A 274 9.33 7.93 16.12
N THR A 275 9.24 8.12 14.80
CA THR A 275 8.93 9.42 14.21
C THR A 275 7.55 9.91 14.65
N MET A 276 6.53 9.03 14.64
CA MET A 276 5.16 9.40 14.97
C MET A 276 4.96 9.72 16.46
N LYS A 277 5.72 9.09 17.37
CA LYS A 277 5.71 9.41 18.81
C LYS A 277 6.07 10.86 19.10
N CYS A 278 6.82 11.53 18.21
CA CYS A 278 7.12 12.95 18.35
C CYS A 278 5.91 13.86 18.09
N PHE A 279 4.86 13.35 17.43
CA PHE A 279 3.71 14.14 17.00
C PHE A 279 2.39 13.73 17.66
N VAL A 280 2.28 12.46 18.07
CA VAL A 280 1.03 11.86 18.56
C VAL A 280 1.35 10.88 19.68
N ASP A 281 0.58 10.96 20.78
CA ASP A 281 0.60 9.92 21.82
C ASP A 281 -0.02 8.63 21.27
N LEU A 282 0.76 7.56 21.21
CA LEU A 282 0.40 6.32 20.52
C LEU A 282 0.85 5.08 21.28
N LYS A 283 0.13 3.99 21.06
CA LYS A 283 0.47 2.64 21.50
C LYS A 283 1.02 1.82 20.34
N GLU A 284 1.98 0.97 20.63
CA GLU A 284 2.51 0.01 19.68
C GLU A 284 1.76 -1.31 19.79
N ASN A 285 1.30 -1.83 18.67
CA ASN A 285 0.77 -3.18 18.57
C ASN A 285 1.27 -3.73 17.23
N ILE A 286 2.52 -4.15 17.20
CA ILE A 286 3.20 -4.72 16.03
C ILE A 286 3.30 -6.26 16.16
N PRO A 287 3.48 -6.99 15.04
CA PRO A 287 3.80 -8.41 15.08
C PRO A 287 5.04 -8.71 15.95
N THR A 288 5.00 -9.77 16.77
CA THR A 288 6.13 -10.10 17.66
C THR A 288 7.19 -10.96 16.98
N ASN A 289 6.77 -12.04 16.32
CA ASN A 289 7.66 -13.08 15.79
C ASN A 289 7.65 -13.18 14.26
N GLU A 290 6.73 -12.46 13.61
CA GLU A 290 6.58 -12.46 12.17
C GLU A 290 6.84 -11.05 11.64
N LYS A 291 7.05 -10.93 10.33
CA LYS A 291 7.31 -9.64 9.69
C LYS A 291 6.07 -8.75 9.68
N ASP A 292 4.94 -9.29 9.25
CA ASP A 292 3.70 -8.54 9.04
C ASP A 292 2.49 -9.27 9.67
N TRP A 293 1.32 -8.63 9.68
CA TRP A 293 0.12 -9.22 10.30
C TRP A 293 -0.45 -10.37 9.48
N ASN A 294 -0.19 -10.41 8.18
CA ASN A 294 -0.63 -11.51 7.32
C ASN A 294 0.12 -12.81 7.61
N ASP A 295 1.42 -12.73 7.88
CA ASP A 295 2.25 -13.86 8.28
C ASP A 295 1.82 -14.40 9.65
N VAL A 296 1.54 -13.51 10.62
CA VAL A 296 0.94 -13.92 11.92
C VAL A 296 -0.37 -14.68 11.68
N ARG A 297 -1.24 -14.18 10.81
CA ARG A 297 -2.53 -14.80 10.53
C ARG A 297 -2.37 -16.18 9.87
N LYS A 298 -1.50 -16.29 8.87
CA LYS A 298 -1.22 -17.57 8.19
C LYS A 298 -0.70 -18.63 9.15
N LYS A 299 0.23 -18.24 10.03
CA LYS A 299 0.77 -19.11 11.07
C LYS A 299 -0.32 -19.56 12.05
N GLN A 300 -1.14 -18.63 12.54
CA GLN A 300 -2.26 -18.94 13.44
C GLN A 300 -3.20 -19.99 12.82
N VAL A 301 -3.58 -19.82 11.54
CA VAL A 301 -4.46 -20.78 10.86
C VAL A 301 -3.76 -22.14 10.67
N SER A 302 -2.49 -22.15 10.28
CA SER A 302 -1.73 -23.39 10.14
C SER A 302 -1.62 -24.18 11.45
N GLU A 303 -1.34 -23.49 12.56
CA GLU A 303 -1.26 -24.09 13.89
C GLU A 303 -2.61 -24.63 14.36
N GLN A 304 -3.70 -23.91 14.07
CA GLN A 304 -5.05 -24.37 14.39
C GLN A 304 -5.41 -25.64 13.60
N GLN A 305 -5.14 -25.67 12.30
CA GLN A 305 -5.38 -26.85 11.45
C GLN A 305 -4.55 -28.06 11.88
N ALA A 306 -3.29 -27.85 12.28
CA ALA A 306 -2.45 -28.92 12.81
C ALA A 306 -3.01 -29.48 14.12
N LYS A 307 -3.49 -28.62 15.03
CA LYS A 307 -4.13 -29.04 16.30
C LYS A 307 -5.42 -29.83 16.07
N GLU A 308 -6.28 -29.34 15.17
CA GLU A 308 -7.53 -30.01 14.80
C GLU A 308 -7.25 -31.39 14.18
N THR A 309 -6.28 -31.48 13.28
CA THR A 309 -5.86 -32.75 12.65
C THR A 309 -5.31 -33.74 13.69
N ALA A 310 -4.45 -33.28 14.60
CA ALA A 310 -3.90 -34.11 15.67
C ALA A 310 -4.99 -34.56 16.67
N GLN A 311 -6.02 -33.75 16.91
CA GLN A 311 -7.15 -34.13 17.75
C GLN A 311 -7.99 -35.21 17.07
N LEU A 312 -8.34 -35.04 15.79
CA LEU A 312 -9.08 -36.03 14.99
C LEU A 312 -8.35 -37.39 14.94
N GLN A 313 -7.03 -37.38 14.77
CA GLN A 313 -6.21 -38.60 14.79
C GLN A 313 -6.29 -39.33 16.14
N ARG A 314 -6.09 -38.60 17.25
CA ARG A 314 -6.19 -39.17 18.61
C ARG A 314 -7.58 -39.72 18.91
N THR A 315 -8.64 -39.03 18.51
CA THR A 315 -10.02 -39.52 18.66
C THR A 315 -10.25 -40.80 17.85
N GLY A 316 -9.75 -40.85 16.61
CA GLY A 316 -9.83 -42.04 15.76
C GLY A 316 -9.09 -43.25 16.35
N GLU A 317 -7.91 -43.05 16.94
CA GLU A 317 -7.15 -44.10 17.62
C GLU A 317 -7.87 -44.61 18.88
N ALA A 318 -8.40 -43.71 19.70
CA ALA A 318 -9.17 -44.07 20.89
C ALA A 318 -10.40 -44.93 20.54
N ILE A 319 -11.13 -44.58 19.48
CA ILE A 319 -12.27 -45.37 18.98
C ILE A 319 -11.82 -46.77 18.54
N LYS A 320 -10.69 -46.88 17.81
CA LYS A 320 -10.14 -48.18 17.39
C LYS A 320 -9.77 -49.06 18.58
N ILE A 321 -9.18 -48.49 19.63
CA ILE A 321 -8.84 -49.19 20.87
C ILE A 321 -10.11 -49.69 21.56
N LEU A 322 -11.13 -48.85 21.70
CA LEU A 322 -12.40 -49.22 22.33
C LEU A 322 -13.08 -50.36 21.57
N ILE A 323 -13.14 -50.31 20.24
CA ILE A 323 -13.71 -51.38 19.42
C ILE A 323 -12.95 -52.70 19.64
N ARG A 324 -11.61 -52.67 19.71
CA ARG A 324 -10.81 -53.87 20.02
C ARG A 324 -11.13 -54.43 21.40
N GLN A 325 -11.23 -53.59 22.42
CA GLN A 325 -11.57 -54.01 23.78
C GLN A 325 -12.97 -54.63 23.88
N ILE A 326 -13.96 -54.04 23.19
CA ILE A 326 -15.32 -54.60 23.10
C ILE A 326 -15.29 -55.97 22.43
N LYS A 327 -14.59 -56.11 21.29
CA LYS A 327 -14.45 -57.41 20.61
C LYS A 327 -13.80 -58.48 21.49
N ILE A 328 -12.75 -58.14 22.23
CA ILE A 328 -12.10 -59.06 23.18
C ILE A 328 -13.07 -59.48 24.29
N LYS A 329 -13.81 -58.54 24.88
CA LYS A 329 -14.82 -58.87 25.90
C LYS A 329 -15.92 -59.77 25.35
N CYS A 330 -16.41 -59.53 24.14
CA CYS A 330 -17.44 -60.38 23.53
C CYS A 330 -16.94 -61.82 23.22
N ILE A 331 -15.64 -62.01 22.98
CA ILE A 331 -15.06 -63.34 22.77
C ILE A 331 -15.00 -64.13 24.08
N ASN A 332 -14.69 -63.47 25.21
CA ASN A 332 -14.55 -64.12 26.52
C ASN A 332 -15.89 -64.44 27.23
N TYR A 333 -17.03 -64.08 26.62
CA TYR A 333 -18.39 -64.34 27.14
C TYR A 333 -19.11 -65.45 26.35
N LYS A 334 -18.43 -66.14 25.44
CA LYS A 334 -18.86 -67.40 24.83
C LYS A 334 -18.01 -68.53 25.39
#